data_AF-A0A060BQP9-F1
#
_entry.id   AF-A0A060BQP9-F1
#
_cell.length_a   1.000
_cell.length_b   1.000
_cell.length_c   1.000
_cell.angle_alpha   90.00
_cell.angle_beta   90.00
_cell.angle_gamma   90.00
#
_symmetry.space_group_name_H-M   'P 1'
#
loop_
_entity.id
_entity.type
_entity.pdbx_description
1 polymer ?
#
loop_
_entity_poly.entity_id
_entity_poly.type
_entity_poly.pdbx_seq_one_letter_code
_entity_poly.pdbx_strand_id
1 'polypeptide(L)'
;MGTMTHGDDLELIRDLPEAISDLVGREVRVDLVGVTRGSAPKGMDKLEFPSPQYASFVRWLYSQRARWSVGLAPLCASEVNDAKSDLKLLEYAALGVPCVASDRGPYAHQDEMAELAAIDPSQWAERCALLMLD
;
A
#
# COMPACT_ATOMS: atom_id res chain seq x y z
N MET A 1 -10.07 -6.53 0.64
CA MET A 1 -9.76 -7.42 1.80
C MET A 1 -8.74 -8.47 1.35
N GLY A 2 -7.44 -8.27 1.64
CA GLY A 2 -6.37 -9.16 1.18
C GLY A 2 -6.33 -10.49 1.94
N THR A 3 -6.34 -11.60 1.22
CA THR A 3 -6.07 -12.94 1.76
C THR A 3 -4.56 -13.17 1.88
N MET A 4 -4.18 -14.01 2.85
CA MET A 4 -2.82 -14.21 3.36
C MET A 4 -1.77 -14.51 2.28
N THR A 5 -0.89 -13.54 2.00
CA THR A 5 0.43 -13.74 1.33
C THR A 5 1.49 -12.75 1.87
N HIS A 6 1.25 -12.19 3.07
CA HIS A 6 1.82 -10.91 3.50
C HIS A 6 3.29 -10.89 3.95
N GLY A 7 4.02 -12.01 3.97
CA GLY A 7 5.42 -11.99 4.40
C GLY A 7 6.26 -11.16 3.44
N ASP A 8 6.35 -11.64 2.20
CA ASP A 8 7.27 -11.11 1.20
C ASP A 8 6.81 -9.74 0.68
N ASP A 9 5.50 -9.50 0.58
CA ASP A 9 4.96 -8.20 0.15
C ASP A 9 5.22 -7.10 1.22
N LEU A 10 5.13 -7.43 2.52
CA LEU A 10 5.47 -6.49 3.60
C LEU A 10 6.98 -6.33 3.74
N GLU A 11 7.75 -7.39 3.43
CA GLU A 11 9.21 -7.36 3.38
C GLU A 11 9.71 -6.31 2.38
N LEU A 12 9.12 -6.29 1.18
CA LEU A 12 9.48 -5.36 0.11
C LEU A 12 9.40 -3.90 0.55
N ILE A 13 8.42 -3.57 1.40
CA ILE A 13 8.16 -2.20 1.85
C ILE A 13 8.59 -1.95 3.30
N ARG A 14 9.32 -2.88 3.93
CA ARG A 14 9.63 -2.81 5.37
C ARG A 14 10.32 -1.51 5.76
N ASP A 15 11.35 -1.14 5.00
CA ASP A 15 12.20 0.02 5.31
C ASP A 15 11.71 1.30 4.61
N LEU A 16 10.55 1.21 3.94
CA LEU A 16 9.96 2.29 3.16
C LEU A 16 9.67 3.56 3.98
N PRO A 17 9.18 3.51 5.24
CA PRO A 17 8.98 4.73 6.04
C PRO A 17 10.27 5.54 6.22
N GLU A 18 11.39 4.87 6.50
CA GLU A 18 12.70 5.51 6.69
C GLU A 18 13.23 6.04 5.36
N ALA A 19 13.20 5.24 4.31
CA ALA A 19 13.66 5.64 2.98
C ALA A 19 12.89 6.85 2.42
N ILE A 20 11.56 6.90 2.56
CA ILE A 20 10.79 8.07 2.13
C ILE A 20 11.11 9.27 3.03
N SER A 21 11.18 9.07 4.35
CA SER A 21 11.51 10.14 5.30
C SER A 21 12.82 10.83 4.95
N ASP A 22 13.86 10.07 4.57
CA ASP A 22 15.15 10.60 4.14
C ASP A 22 15.03 11.43 2.85
N LEU A 23 14.19 11.00 1.90
CA LEU A 23 13.96 11.71 0.64
C LEU A 23 13.16 13.01 0.82
N VAL A 24 12.12 13.00 1.67
CA VAL A 24 11.21 14.14 1.82
C VAL A 24 11.56 15.07 2.99
N GLY A 25 12.51 14.69 3.84
CA GLY A 25 12.96 15.50 4.98
C GLY A 25 11.91 15.70 6.08
N ARG A 26 10.91 14.80 6.19
CA ARG A 26 9.86 14.82 7.21
C ARG A 26 9.48 13.40 7.61
N GLU A 27 8.97 13.24 8.83
CA GLU A 27 8.52 11.94 9.33
C GLU A 27 7.42 11.34 8.43
N VAL A 28 7.61 10.08 8.06
CA VAL A 28 6.64 9.29 7.29
C VAL A 28 6.20 8.09 8.12
N ARG A 29 4.90 7.79 8.07
CA ARG A 29 4.28 6.63 8.72
C ARG A 29 3.52 5.81 7.69
N VAL A 30 3.54 4.49 7.88
CA VAL A 30 2.80 3.55 7.03
C VAL A 30 1.75 2.85 7.87
N ASP A 31 0.49 2.93 7.44
CA ASP A 31 -0.59 2.22 8.10
C ASP A 31 -0.92 0.90 7.40
N LEU A 32 -1.00 -0.16 8.21
CA LEU A 32 -1.40 -1.49 7.80
C LEU A 32 -2.88 -1.70 8.16
N VAL A 33 -3.74 -1.71 7.15
CA VAL A 33 -5.19 -1.97 7.30
C VAL A 33 -5.50 -3.42 6.94
N GLY A 34 -6.20 -4.13 7.82
CA GLY A 34 -6.63 -5.52 7.57
C GLY A 34 -5.54 -6.59 7.80
N VAL A 35 -4.38 -6.22 8.36
CA VAL A 35 -3.30 -7.17 8.67
C VAL A 35 -3.56 -7.84 10.03
N THR A 36 -4.10 -9.06 9.99
CA THR A 36 -4.69 -9.74 11.16
C THR A 36 -3.72 -10.53 12.05
N ARG A 37 -2.44 -10.70 11.68
CA ARG A 37 -1.46 -11.49 12.48
C ARG A 37 -0.09 -10.80 12.59
N GLY A 38 0.63 -11.09 13.69
CA GLY A 38 1.96 -10.55 14.00
C GLY A 38 1.96 -9.15 14.62
N SER A 39 3.12 -8.67 15.07
CA SER A 39 3.32 -7.24 15.34
C SER A 39 3.52 -6.47 14.02
N ALA A 40 3.25 -5.17 14.01
CA ALA A 40 3.67 -4.34 12.89
C ALA A 40 5.21 -4.29 12.83
N PRO A 41 5.82 -4.21 11.64
CA PRO A 41 7.23 -3.83 11.52
C PRO A 41 7.49 -2.46 12.17
N LYS A 42 8.75 -2.20 12.54
CA LYS A 42 9.16 -0.89 13.06
C LYS A 42 8.84 0.20 12.02
N GLY A 43 8.28 1.33 12.45
CA GLY A 43 7.89 2.43 11.55
C GLY A 43 6.54 2.24 10.85
N MET A 44 5.81 1.15 11.16
CA MET A 44 4.47 0.91 10.65
C MET A 44 3.46 0.75 11.78
N ASP A 45 2.25 1.26 11.56
CA ASP A 45 1.15 1.20 12.50
C ASP A 45 0.07 0.24 11.99
N LYS A 46 -0.42 -0.67 12.82
CA LYS A 46 -1.62 -1.45 12.50
C LYS A 46 -2.84 -0.63 12.87
N LEU A 47 -3.67 -0.31 11.88
CA LEU A 47 -4.92 0.39 12.13
C LEU A 47 -6.02 -0.60 12.49
N GLU A 48 -6.52 -0.46 13.71
CA GLU A 48 -7.73 -1.13 14.14
C GLU A 48 -8.96 -0.47 13.53
N PHE A 49 -9.94 -1.30 13.17
CA PHE A 49 -11.22 -0.85 12.61
C PHE A 49 -12.38 -1.43 13.40
N PRO A 50 -13.51 -0.70 13.50
CA PRO A 50 -14.50 -0.93 14.54
C PRO A 50 -15.36 -2.18 14.34
N SER A 51 -15.37 -2.76 13.14
CA SER A 51 -16.23 -3.91 12.83
C SER A 51 -15.72 -4.70 11.62
N PRO A 52 -15.75 -6.05 11.68
CA PRO A 52 -15.46 -6.91 10.52
C PRO A 52 -16.59 -6.92 9.48
N GLN A 53 -17.75 -6.31 9.78
CA GLN A 53 -18.85 -6.22 8.83
C GLN A 53 -18.45 -5.32 7.66
N TYR A 54 -18.49 -5.86 6.44
CA TYR A 54 -17.95 -5.18 5.25
C TYR A 54 -18.48 -3.75 5.05
N ALA A 55 -19.80 -3.53 5.18
CA ALA A 55 -20.38 -2.20 5.04
C ALA A 55 -19.86 -1.20 6.08
N SER A 56 -19.65 -1.64 7.32
CA SER A 56 -19.08 -0.82 8.39
C SER A 56 -17.59 -0.55 8.14
N PHE A 57 -16.85 -1.57 7.68
CA PHE A 57 -15.45 -1.44 7.30
C PHE A 57 -15.26 -0.42 6.17
N VAL A 58 -16.03 -0.50 5.09
CA VAL A 58 -15.93 0.44 3.95
C VAL A 58 -16.25 1.87 4.38
N ARG A 59 -17.29 2.07 5.22
CA ARG A 59 -17.62 3.40 5.76
C ARG A 59 -16.51 3.96 6.61
N TRP A 60 -15.90 3.13 7.45
CA TRP A 60 -14.75 3.52 8.25
C TRP A 60 -13.54 3.83 7.36
N LEU A 61 -13.21 2.97 6.40
CA LEU A 61 -12.07 3.16 5.49
C LEU A 61 -12.21 4.48 4.72
N TYR A 62 -13.41 4.75 4.20
CA TYR A 62 -13.69 6.02 3.52
C TYR A 62 -13.59 7.22 4.46
N SER A 63 -14.01 7.11 5.72
CA SER A 63 -13.88 8.22 6.69
C SER A 63 -12.42 8.52 7.04
N GLN A 64 -11.52 7.53 6.92
CA GLN A 64 -10.09 7.70 7.14
C GLN A 64 -9.34 8.28 5.93
N ARG A 65 -9.93 8.37 4.74
CA ARG A 65 -9.19 8.66 3.48
C ARG A 65 -8.26 9.88 3.52
N ALA A 66 -8.64 10.94 4.24
CA ALA A 66 -7.84 12.16 4.38
C ALA A 66 -6.56 11.99 5.21
N ARG A 67 -6.36 10.81 5.82
CA ARG A 67 -5.16 10.43 6.57
C ARG A 67 -4.00 10.04 5.65
N TRP A 68 -4.28 9.54 4.45
CA TRP A 68 -3.26 8.96 3.58
C TRP A 68 -2.97 9.85 2.39
N SER A 69 -1.68 10.09 2.15
CA SER A 69 -1.22 10.75 0.93
C SER A 69 -1.00 9.75 -0.21
N VAL A 70 -0.58 8.52 0.11
CA VAL A 70 -0.20 7.50 -0.88
C VAL A 70 -0.71 6.12 -0.45
N GLY A 71 -1.33 5.39 -1.38
CA GLY A 71 -1.69 3.99 -1.24
C GLY A 71 -0.56 3.05 -1.70
N LEU A 72 -0.43 1.89 -1.05
CA LEU A 72 0.63 0.90 -1.35
C LEU A 72 0.04 -0.46 -1.77
N ALA A 73 0.33 -0.87 -3.00
CA ALA A 73 -0.04 -2.17 -3.56
C ALA A 73 1.19 -3.01 -3.95
N PRO A 74 2.05 -3.42 -2.99
CA PRO A 74 3.17 -4.30 -3.30
C PRO A 74 2.69 -5.71 -3.62
N LEU A 75 3.34 -6.34 -4.60
CA LEU A 75 3.26 -7.75 -4.96
C LEU A 75 4.67 -8.27 -5.29
N CYS A 76 5.13 -9.26 -4.53
CA CYS A 76 6.30 -10.06 -4.85
C CYS A 76 5.97 -11.17 -5.86
N ALA A 77 6.99 -11.76 -6.48
CA ALA A 77 6.82 -12.84 -7.46
C ALA A 77 6.28 -14.14 -6.85
N SER A 78 5.04 -14.50 -7.20
CA SER A 78 4.46 -15.80 -6.89
C SER A 78 3.24 -16.08 -7.77
N GLU A 79 2.94 -17.35 -8.02
CA GLU A 79 1.74 -17.77 -8.78
C GLU A 79 0.45 -17.23 -8.16
N VAL A 80 0.39 -17.15 -6.82
CA VAL A 80 -0.76 -16.60 -6.10
C VAL A 80 -0.90 -15.11 -6.35
N ASN A 81 0.18 -14.34 -6.31
CA ASN A 81 0.16 -12.90 -6.59
C ASN A 81 -0.18 -12.60 -8.06
N ASP A 82 0.25 -13.46 -8.97
CA ASP A 82 -0.03 -13.32 -10.40
C ASP A 82 -1.49 -13.59 -10.75
N ALA A 83 -2.19 -14.37 -9.91
CA ALA A 83 -3.62 -14.65 -10.02
C ALA A 83 -4.52 -13.64 -9.27
N LYS A 84 -3.95 -12.66 -8.55
CA LYS A 84 -4.74 -11.62 -7.88
C LYS A 84 -5.42 -10.71 -8.91
N SER A 85 -6.45 -9.99 -8.48
CA SER A 85 -7.05 -8.90 -9.27
C SER A 85 -6.40 -7.56 -8.95
N ASP A 86 -6.74 -6.55 -9.75
CA ASP A 86 -6.34 -5.16 -9.59
C ASP A 86 -7.18 -4.38 -8.55
N LEU A 87 -7.98 -5.07 -7.73
CA LEU A 87 -8.99 -4.46 -6.85
C LEU A 87 -8.43 -3.38 -5.93
N LYS A 88 -7.17 -3.50 -5.47
CA LYS A 88 -6.53 -2.46 -4.66
C LYS A 88 -6.44 -1.11 -5.39
N LEU A 89 -6.17 -1.11 -6.69
CA LEU A 89 -6.07 0.13 -7.47
C LEU A 89 -7.43 0.83 -7.54
N LEU A 90 -8.50 0.05 -7.77
CA LEU A 90 -9.88 0.55 -7.76
C LEU A 90 -10.29 1.08 -6.38
N GLU A 91 -9.90 0.40 -5.31
CA GLU A 91 -10.13 0.85 -3.93
C GLU A 91 -9.43 2.20 -3.66
N TYR A 92 -8.17 2.35 -4.06
CA TYR A 92 -7.43 3.62 -3.90
C TYR A 92 -8.02 4.75 -4.75
N ALA A 93 -8.38 4.47 -6.00
CA ALA A 93 -9.07 5.42 -6.86
C ALA A 93 -10.42 5.88 -6.25
N ALA A 94 -11.21 4.95 -5.71
CA ALA A 94 -12.47 5.28 -5.04
C ALA A 94 -12.29 6.10 -3.75
N LEU A 95 -11.14 5.97 -3.08
CA LEU A 95 -10.76 6.79 -1.93
C LEU A 95 -10.18 8.16 -2.33
N GLY A 96 -9.85 8.36 -3.61
CA GLY A 96 -9.17 9.56 -4.10
C GLY A 96 -7.72 9.65 -3.61
N VAL A 97 -7.08 8.49 -3.38
CA VAL A 97 -5.70 8.39 -2.88
C VAL A 97 -4.82 7.89 -4.03
N PRO A 98 -3.82 8.67 -4.49
CA PRO A 98 -2.89 8.17 -5.50
C PRO A 98 -2.08 7.00 -4.92
N CYS A 99 -1.62 6.08 -5.76
CA CYS A 99 -0.98 4.86 -5.25
C CYS A 99 0.26 4.45 -6.05
N VAL A 100 1.15 3.74 -5.34
CA VAL A 100 2.27 3.01 -5.93
C VAL A 100 1.93 1.52 -5.94
N ALA A 101 2.12 0.87 -7.08
CA ALA A 101 1.83 -0.54 -7.28
C ALA A 101 3.02 -1.28 -7.88
N SER A 102 3.13 -2.58 -7.62
CA SER A 102 4.16 -3.38 -8.27
C SER A 102 3.97 -3.43 -9.78
N ASP A 103 5.04 -3.27 -10.56
CA ASP A 103 5.06 -3.43 -12.01
C ASP A 103 5.02 -4.91 -12.43
N ARG A 104 3.93 -5.61 -12.05
CA ARG A 104 3.72 -7.03 -12.39
C ARG A 104 2.30 -7.51 -12.14
N GLY A 105 2.02 -8.72 -12.64
CA GLY A 105 0.77 -9.44 -12.38
C GLY A 105 -0.43 -8.60 -12.80
N PRO A 106 -1.48 -8.47 -11.96
CA PRO A 106 -2.68 -7.71 -12.32
C PRO A 106 -2.47 -6.20 -12.44
N TYR A 107 -1.33 -5.69 -11.97
CA TYR A 107 -1.01 -4.25 -12.02
C TYR A 107 -0.12 -3.90 -13.21
N ALA A 108 0.41 -4.89 -13.93
CA ALA A 108 1.20 -4.62 -15.13
C ALA A 108 0.35 -3.82 -16.12
N HIS A 109 0.91 -2.73 -16.65
CA HIS A 109 0.25 -1.81 -17.59
C HIS A 109 -0.90 -0.97 -17.01
N GLN A 110 -0.99 -0.82 -15.68
CA GLN A 110 -1.96 0.05 -15.01
C GLN A 110 -1.38 1.46 -14.72
N ASP A 111 -0.52 1.96 -15.60
CA ASP A 111 0.16 3.27 -15.46
C ASP A 111 -0.83 4.45 -15.39
N GLU A 112 -2.06 4.28 -15.92
CA GLU A 112 -3.11 5.30 -15.82
C GLU A 112 -3.74 5.37 -14.41
N MET A 113 -3.60 4.32 -13.59
CA MET A 113 -4.22 4.24 -12.25
C MET A 113 -3.21 4.35 -11.11
N ALA A 114 -1.93 4.06 -11.36
CA ALA A 114 -0.90 4.00 -10.32
C ALA A 114 0.50 4.31 -10.87
N GLU A 115 1.37 4.82 -10.00
CA GLU A 115 2.82 4.81 -10.25
C GLU A 115 3.34 3.38 -10.11
N LEU A 116 3.92 2.84 -11.18
CA LEU A 116 4.44 1.47 -11.17
C LEU A 116 5.89 1.43 -10.65
N ALA A 117 6.15 0.47 -9.78
CA ALA A 117 7.47 0.21 -9.20
C ALA A 117 7.85 -1.27 -9.32
N ALA A 118 9.05 -1.53 -9.81
CA ALA A 118 9.72 -2.82 -9.76
C ALA A 118 9.89 -3.30 -8.30
N ILE A 119 10.33 -4.56 -8.14
CA ILE A 119 10.68 -5.13 -6.83
C ILE A 119 12.04 -4.58 -6.39
N ASP A 120 12.08 -3.28 -6.13
CA ASP A 120 13.26 -2.51 -5.72
C ASP A 120 12.82 -1.48 -4.67
N PRO A 121 13.22 -1.63 -3.39
CA PRO A 121 12.83 -0.71 -2.31
C PRO A 121 13.17 0.76 -2.60
N SER A 122 14.26 1.03 -3.32
CA SER A 122 14.66 2.41 -3.65
C SER A 122 13.66 3.08 -4.58
N GLN A 123 13.23 2.37 -5.63
CA GLN A 123 12.23 2.86 -6.56
C GLN A 123 10.88 3.06 -5.87
N TRP A 124 10.48 2.18 -4.95
CA TRP A 124 9.27 2.39 -4.15
C TRP A 124 9.31 3.71 -3.36
N ALA A 125 10.44 4.00 -2.72
CA ALA A 125 10.61 5.23 -1.96
C ALA A 125 10.54 6.47 -2.86
N GLU A 126 11.22 6.45 -4.02
CA GLU A 126 11.19 7.53 -5.00
C GLU A 126 9.77 7.80 -5.53
N ARG A 127 9.04 6.75 -5.92
CA ARG A 127 7.66 6.88 -6.41
C ARG A 127 6.70 7.42 -5.36
N CYS A 128 6.83 6.97 -4.11
CA CYS A 128 6.04 7.53 -3.01
C CYS A 128 6.40 8.99 -2.75
N ALA A 129 7.69 9.36 -2.78
CA ALA A 129 8.13 10.72 -2.57
C ALA A 129 7.59 11.68 -3.65
N LEU A 130 7.57 11.25 -4.91
CA LEU A 130 6.97 12.01 -6.02
C LEU A 130 5.50 12.34 -5.71
N LEU A 131 4.68 11.32 -5.41
CA LEU A 131 3.26 11.51 -5.11
C LEU A 131 2.98 12.33 -3.83
N MET A 132 3.96 12.49 -2.95
CA MET A 132 3.84 13.28 -1.71
C MET A 132 4.22 14.76 -1.88
N LEU A 133 4.82 15.12 -3.01
CA LEU A 133 5.31 16.46 -3.32
C LEU A 133 4.47 17.18 -4.38
N ASP A 134 3.64 16.44 -5.14
CA ASP A 134 2.59 16.98 -6.02
C ASP A 134 1.40 17.56 -5.23
#